data_AF-A0A316MM92-F1
#
_entry.id   AF-A0A316MM92-F1
#
_cell.length_a   1.000
_cell.length_b   1.000
_cell.length_c   1.000
_cell.angle_alpha   90.00
_cell.angle_beta   90.00
_cell.angle_gamma   90.00
#
_symmetry.space_group_name_H-M   'P 1'
#
loop_
_entity.id
_entity.type
_entity.pdbx_description
1 polymer ?
#
loop_
_entity_poly.entity_id
_entity_poly.type
_entity_poly.pdbx_seq_one_letter_code
_entity_poly.pdbx_strand_id
1 'polypeptide(L)'
;MNKIQNAIQYLASRFLIFGLVCVSLVSFTACSDDDEPVAEVTYSWEFEEVEASTADFMDDKNKIESTFKAALGASGSAASVTKQGTSETCDQEVLEACRQAFESLKDEVWQGRYVFVVTNVTTGTVIFIHTFNADNENGGTYTTSDLKIGDYFYSDGTWSDGGLREIKGDGTMVWAEPALQPKIGKTVIGIVFYAGHHPDDKSDYSKSGIGQAQCHGYVVTLTNVNNNYYDRHSWGWRLKYNPVVGASTSKTDWNGYYNYIKIREFVNKNEGLENGEWGMNHFPAAFACETYGNRTVDKFARPTGDYDWQKPLAAPDNTSGWFLPSLGQLLHLQKNRSFLESHIEVVRDNTPDGSSYKKYINAFKVPDNALFYWSSTEAEDSYGPDNAWIVVFDSGIGGPMKKDLAIGYVRAVLAF
;
A
#
# COMPACT_ATOMS: atom_id res chain seq x y z
N MET A 1 18.68 -2.42 36.00
CA MET A 1 18.70 -3.81 35.48
C MET A 1 17.50 -4.69 35.89
N ASN A 2 16.50 -4.20 36.64
CA ASN A 2 15.36 -5.02 37.12
C ASN A 2 14.01 -4.75 36.43
N LYS A 3 13.98 -4.16 35.23
CA LYS A 3 12.70 -3.89 34.51
C LYS A 3 12.47 -4.74 33.26
N ILE A 4 13.53 -5.31 32.66
CA ILE A 4 13.42 -6.16 31.47
C ILE A 4 13.14 -7.62 31.84
N GLN A 5 13.63 -8.09 33.00
CA GLN A 5 13.37 -9.47 33.46
C GLN A 5 11.92 -9.72 33.90
N ASN A 6 11.22 -8.69 34.41
CA ASN A 6 9.80 -8.83 34.76
C ASN A 6 8.89 -8.91 33.52
N ALA A 7 9.22 -8.25 32.42
CA ALA A 7 8.46 -8.35 31.17
C ALA A 7 8.60 -9.75 30.54
N ILE A 8 9.80 -10.35 30.60
CA ILE A 8 10.06 -11.69 30.05
C ILE A 8 9.43 -12.79 30.92
N GLN A 9 9.41 -12.64 32.25
CA GLN A 9 8.67 -13.57 33.12
C GLN A 9 7.15 -13.44 32.98
N TYR A 10 6.62 -12.27 32.63
CA TYR A 10 5.19 -12.07 32.39
C TYR A 10 4.75 -12.59 30.99
N LEU A 11 5.63 -12.51 29.99
CA LEU A 11 5.41 -13.09 28.64
C LEU A 11 5.58 -14.61 28.62
N ALA A 12 6.50 -15.17 29.40
CA ALA A 12 6.67 -16.62 29.52
C ALA A 12 5.50 -17.31 30.25
N SER A 13 4.72 -16.57 31.07
CA SER A 13 3.57 -17.12 31.78
C SER A 13 2.28 -17.17 30.96
N ARG A 14 2.28 -16.71 29.69
CA ARG A 14 1.09 -16.73 28.81
C ARG A 14 1.25 -17.53 27.51
N PHE A 15 2.43 -18.05 27.20
CA PHE A 15 2.62 -19.01 26.09
C PHE A 15 2.27 -20.46 26.44
N LEU A 16 1.61 -20.69 27.58
CA LEU A 16 1.13 -21.99 28.04
C LEU A 16 -0.38 -21.94 28.34
N ILE A 17 -1.18 -21.51 27.36
CA ILE A 17 -2.62 -21.84 27.28
C ILE A 17 -2.93 -22.31 25.84
N PHE A 18 -2.21 -23.34 25.40
CA PHE A 18 -2.80 -24.35 24.51
C PHE A 18 -3.42 -25.38 25.43
N GLY A 19 -4.69 -25.18 25.80
CA GLY A 19 -5.34 -26.05 26.77
C GLY A 19 -6.73 -25.57 27.14
N LEU A 20 -7.72 -26.11 26.41
CA LEU A 20 -9.10 -26.30 26.86
C LEU A 20 -9.80 -25.04 27.38
N VAL A 21 -10.51 -24.35 26.48
CA VAL A 21 -11.63 -23.49 26.87
C VAL A 21 -12.70 -24.39 27.48
N CYS A 22 -12.66 -24.53 28.80
CA CYS A 22 -13.79 -25.05 29.58
C CYS A 22 -14.93 -24.04 29.44
N VAL A 23 -15.86 -24.32 28.54
CA VAL A 23 -17.17 -23.67 28.51
C VAL A 23 -17.86 -24.03 29.83
N SER A 24 -17.82 -23.14 30.82
CA SER A 24 -18.64 -23.26 32.02
C SER A 24 -20.09 -22.96 31.66
N LEU A 25 -20.78 -23.98 31.12
CA LEU A 25 -22.23 -24.02 31.01
C LEU A 25 -22.80 -24.06 32.44
N VAL A 26 -23.26 -22.92 32.93
CA VAL A 26 -24.18 -22.89 34.09
C VAL A 26 -25.59 -22.85 33.50
N SER A 27 -26.14 -24.04 33.23
CA SER A 27 -27.54 -24.21 32.88
C SER A 27 -28.39 -24.03 34.14
N PHE A 28 -29.11 -22.93 34.26
CA PHE A 28 -30.26 -22.85 35.16
C PHE A 28 -31.47 -23.42 34.41
N THR A 29 -31.78 -24.69 34.63
CA THR A 29 -33.06 -25.29 34.22
C THR A 29 -34.13 -24.89 35.23
N ALA A 30 -34.89 -23.84 34.91
CA ALA A 30 -36.21 -23.62 35.47
C ALA A 30 -37.23 -24.35 34.59
N CYS A 31 -37.90 -25.35 35.15
CA CYS A 31 -38.94 -26.11 34.46
C CYS A 31 -40.18 -25.24 34.22
N SER A 32 -40.55 -25.04 32.96
CA SER A 32 -41.96 -24.95 32.54
C SER A 32 -42.09 -25.40 31.08
N ASP A 33 -43.08 -26.26 30.84
CA ASP A 33 -43.38 -26.99 29.61
C ASP A 33 -43.69 -26.11 28.37
N ASP A 34 -43.46 -26.72 27.20
CA ASP A 34 -43.91 -26.36 25.84
C ASP A 34 -43.24 -25.18 25.10
N ASP A 35 -41.96 -25.32 24.75
CA ASP A 35 -41.39 -24.68 23.56
C ASP A 35 -40.38 -25.63 22.88
N GLU A 36 -40.48 -25.83 21.55
CA GLU A 36 -39.46 -26.53 20.77
C GLU A 36 -38.08 -25.89 21.01
N PRO A 37 -36.97 -26.66 21.06
CA PRO A 37 -35.66 -26.07 21.33
C PRO A 37 -35.30 -25.08 20.23
N VAL A 38 -35.36 -23.79 20.53
CA VAL A 38 -34.90 -22.73 19.64
C VAL A 38 -33.40 -22.92 19.45
N ALA A 39 -32.95 -22.99 18.20
CA ALA A 39 -31.55 -23.18 17.89
C ALA A 39 -30.73 -21.98 18.42
N GLU A 40 -29.68 -22.25 19.19
CA GLU A 40 -28.78 -21.24 19.72
C GLU A 40 -27.50 -21.17 18.89
N VAL A 41 -27.09 -19.95 18.56
CA VAL A 41 -25.87 -19.68 17.80
C VAL A 41 -25.00 -18.73 18.60
N THR A 42 -23.78 -19.16 18.91
CA THR A 42 -22.85 -18.37 19.71
C THR A 42 -21.79 -17.71 18.82
N TYR A 43 -21.46 -16.46 19.15
CA TYR A 43 -20.46 -15.65 18.48
C TYR A 43 -19.41 -15.19 19.49
N SER A 44 -18.14 -15.24 19.14
CA SER A 44 -17.04 -14.65 19.91
C SER A 44 -16.28 -13.66 19.07
N TRP A 45 -15.51 -12.79 19.72
CA TRP A 45 -14.62 -11.86 19.05
C TRP A 45 -13.26 -11.81 19.73
N GLU A 46 -12.23 -11.57 18.93
CA GLU A 46 -10.86 -11.44 19.39
C GLU A 46 -10.04 -10.51 18.49
N PHE A 47 -8.85 -10.15 18.97
CA PHE A 47 -7.83 -9.54 18.14
C PHE A 47 -6.84 -10.63 17.75
N GLU A 48 -6.81 -10.97 16.46
CA GLU A 48 -5.82 -11.92 15.92
C GLU A 48 -4.42 -11.28 15.85
N GLU A 49 -4.36 -9.96 15.69
CA GLU A 49 -3.12 -9.19 15.58
C GLU A 49 -3.28 -7.85 16.32
N VAL A 50 -2.27 -7.50 17.12
CA VAL A 50 -2.14 -6.20 17.78
C VAL A 50 -0.69 -5.75 17.64
N GLU A 51 -0.44 -4.81 16.74
CA GLU A 51 0.87 -4.20 16.54
C GLU A 51 0.79 -2.72 16.92
N ALA A 52 1.35 -2.39 18.08
CA ALA A 52 1.31 -1.06 18.67
C ALA A 52 2.55 -0.24 18.30
N SER A 53 2.36 0.98 17.80
CA SER A 53 3.48 1.93 17.57
C SER A 53 3.79 2.78 18.81
N THR A 54 2.88 2.83 19.80
CA THR A 54 3.00 3.61 21.04
C THR A 54 2.49 2.83 22.27
N ALA A 55 2.74 3.35 23.47
CA ALA A 55 2.30 2.74 24.73
C ALA A 55 0.78 2.81 24.98
N ASP A 56 0.06 3.62 24.18
CA ASP A 56 -1.37 3.91 24.36
C ASP A 56 -2.30 2.97 23.55
N PHE A 57 -1.75 1.90 22.95
CA PHE A 57 -2.48 0.92 22.14
C PHE A 57 -3.67 0.24 22.84
N MET A 58 -3.68 0.25 24.17
CA MET A 58 -4.78 -0.29 24.96
C MET A 58 -6.05 0.55 24.77
N ASP A 59 -5.94 1.85 24.52
CA ASP A 59 -7.11 2.73 24.34
C ASP A 59 -7.80 2.44 23.00
N ASP A 60 -7.03 2.31 21.91
CA ASP A 60 -7.52 1.89 20.59
C ASP A 60 -8.19 0.53 20.64
N LYS A 61 -7.51 -0.45 21.24
CA LYS A 61 -8.03 -1.80 21.41
C LYS A 61 -9.34 -1.78 22.19
N ASN A 62 -9.40 -1.03 23.30
CA ASN A 62 -10.59 -0.90 24.13
C ASN A 62 -11.73 -0.22 23.36
N LYS A 63 -11.42 0.80 22.54
CA LYS A 63 -12.40 1.52 21.73
C LYS A 63 -13.01 0.62 20.66
N ILE A 64 -12.17 -0.06 19.86
CA ILE A 64 -12.62 -1.04 18.87
C ILE A 64 -13.48 -2.11 19.57
N GLU A 65 -12.94 -2.75 20.60
CA GLU A 65 -13.63 -3.83 21.30
C GLU A 65 -14.97 -3.39 21.90
N SER A 66 -15.03 -2.22 22.54
CA SER A 66 -16.24 -1.72 23.17
C SER A 66 -17.32 -1.33 22.15
N THR A 67 -16.95 -0.75 21.00
CA THR A 67 -17.90 -0.42 19.93
C THR A 67 -18.54 -1.67 19.33
N PHE A 68 -17.73 -2.70 19.02
CA PHE A 68 -18.27 -3.97 18.51
C PHE A 68 -19.10 -4.71 19.57
N LYS A 69 -18.67 -4.71 20.84
CA LYS A 69 -19.47 -5.26 21.95
C LYS A 69 -20.83 -4.60 22.04
N ALA A 70 -20.87 -3.27 22.00
CA ALA A 70 -22.12 -2.51 22.08
C ALA A 70 -23.05 -2.86 20.91
N ALA A 71 -22.53 -2.92 19.68
CA ALA A 71 -23.32 -3.29 18.51
C ALA A 71 -23.86 -4.73 18.57
N LEU A 72 -23.10 -5.66 19.15
CA LEU A 72 -23.49 -7.05 19.34
C LEU A 72 -24.41 -7.28 20.55
N GLY A 73 -24.73 -6.24 21.32
CA GLY A 73 -25.55 -6.33 22.53
C GLY A 73 -24.83 -6.95 23.74
N ALA A 74 -23.49 -6.99 23.70
CA ALA A 74 -22.66 -7.47 24.80
C ALA A 74 -22.27 -6.33 25.75
N SER A 75 -22.10 -6.65 27.04
CA SER A 75 -21.71 -5.66 28.06
C SER A 75 -20.66 -6.22 29.02
N GLY A 76 -19.95 -5.31 29.70
CA GLY A 76 -18.93 -5.66 30.69
C GLY A 76 -17.79 -6.50 30.12
N SER A 77 -17.44 -7.58 30.82
CA SER A 77 -16.33 -8.47 30.47
C SER A 77 -16.73 -9.61 29.52
N ALA A 78 -17.89 -9.54 28.88
CA ALA A 78 -18.31 -10.55 27.91
C ALA A 78 -17.29 -10.65 26.76
N ALA A 79 -17.04 -11.88 26.30
CA ALA A 79 -16.21 -12.20 25.13
C ALA A 79 -17.01 -12.95 24.04
N SER A 80 -18.30 -13.16 24.29
CA SER A 80 -19.22 -13.83 23.38
C SER A 80 -20.66 -13.38 23.60
N VAL A 81 -21.51 -13.59 22.60
CA VAL A 81 -22.96 -13.41 22.66
C VAL A 81 -23.66 -14.60 22.02
N THR A 82 -24.82 -14.99 22.55
CA THR A 82 -25.66 -16.05 22.00
C THR A 82 -26.94 -15.44 21.43
N LYS A 83 -27.27 -15.81 20.21
CA LYS A 83 -28.51 -15.44 19.52
C LYS A 83 -29.39 -16.67 19.32
N GLN A 84 -30.70 -16.43 19.34
CA GLN A 84 -31.72 -17.44 19.11
C GLN A 84 -32.14 -17.38 17.63
N GLY A 85 -32.08 -18.49 16.91
CA GLY A 85 -32.43 -18.59 15.50
C GLY A 85 -31.53 -19.53 14.70
N THR A 86 -31.76 -19.58 13.38
CA THR A 86 -30.88 -20.35 12.48
C THR A 86 -29.55 -19.64 12.28
N SER A 87 -28.46 -20.39 12.07
CA SER A 87 -27.14 -19.81 11.82
C SER A 87 -27.16 -18.83 10.64
N GLU A 88 -27.91 -19.11 9.58
CA GLU A 88 -27.98 -18.21 8.41
C GLU A 88 -28.58 -16.84 8.76
N THR A 89 -29.70 -16.80 9.49
CA THR A 89 -30.33 -15.54 9.91
C THR A 89 -29.46 -14.80 10.94
N CYS A 90 -28.94 -15.51 11.94
CA CYS A 90 -28.11 -14.90 12.96
C CYS A 90 -26.78 -14.38 12.41
N ASP A 91 -26.16 -15.08 11.44
CA ASP A 91 -24.93 -14.64 10.80
C ASP A 91 -25.13 -13.33 10.03
N GLN A 92 -26.26 -13.18 9.33
CA GLN A 92 -26.62 -11.93 8.64
C GLN A 92 -26.83 -10.78 9.62
N GLU A 93 -27.54 -11.00 10.72
CA GLU A 93 -27.74 -9.98 11.76
C GLU A 93 -26.42 -9.54 12.41
N VAL A 94 -25.53 -10.50 12.72
CA VAL A 94 -24.23 -10.22 13.31
C VAL A 94 -23.33 -9.46 12.34
N LEU A 95 -23.31 -9.86 11.07
CA LEU A 95 -22.56 -9.13 10.03
C LEU A 95 -23.04 -7.68 9.90
N GLU A 96 -24.35 -7.45 9.89
CA GLU A 96 -24.91 -6.10 9.78
C GLU A 96 -24.59 -5.23 11.01
N ALA A 97 -24.67 -5.80 12.21
CA ALA A 97 -24.24 -5.11 13.44
C ALA A 97 -22.74 -4.77 13.41
N CYS A 98 -21.89 -5.69 12.92
CA CYS A 98 -20.45 -5.46 12.77
C CYS A 98 -20.16 -4.35 11.75
N ARG A 99 -20.93 -4.29 10.65
CA ARG A 99 -20.83 -3.21 9.66
C ARG A 99 -21.19 -1.86 10.27
N GLN A 100 -22.28 -1.77 11.04
CA GLN A 100 -22.67 -0.53 11.72
C GLN A 100 -21.61 -0.07 12.73
N ALA A 101 -21.03 -1.01 13.49
CA ALA A 101 -19.90 -0.72 14.39
C ALA A 101 -18.70 -0.17 13.62
N PHE A 102 -18.33 -0.81 12.51
CA PHE A 102 -17.25 -0.35 11.65
C PHE A 102 -17.51 1.04 11.07
N GLU A 103 -18.71 1.31 10.54
CA GLU A 103 -19.07 2.63 10.01
C GLU A 103 -18.91 3.74 11.06
N SER A 104 -19.24 3.46 12.32
CA SER A 104 -19.08 4.43 13.41
C SER A 104 -17.62 4.73 13.80
N LEU A 105 -16.68 3.91 13.31
CA LEU A 105 -15.26 3.99 13.60
C LEU A 105 -14.42 4.52 12.43
N LYS A 106 -15.05 4.91 11.31
CA LYS A 106 -14.33 5.32 10.08
C LYS A 106 -13.54 6.62 10.20
N ASP A 107 -13.99 7.53 11.05
CA ASP A 107 -13.34 8.83 11.27
C ASP A 107 -12.32 8.79 12.42
N GLU A 108 -12.08 7.60 12.99
CA GLU A 108 -11.15 7.40 14.10
C GLU A 108 -9.73 7.18 13.60
N VAL A 109 -8.78 7.81 14.28
CA VAL A 109 -7.35 7.70 14.00
C VAL A 109 -6.72 6.69 14.94
N TRP A 110 -6.14 5.64 14.38
CA TRP A 110 -5.55 4.54 15.15
C TRP A 110 -4.02 4.73 15.29
N GLN A 111 -3.46 4.28 16.41
CA GLN A 111 -2.02 4.37 16.73
C GLN A 111 -1.29 3.04 16.50
N GLY A 112 -1.93 2.11 15.80
CA GLY A 112 -1.40 0.77 15.57
C GLY A 112 -2.22 0.03 14.53
N ARG A 113 -1.86 -1.23 14.36
CA ARG A 113 -2.56 -2.16 13.50
C ARG A 113 -3.29 -3.19 14.36
N TYR A 114 -4.59 -3.31 14.15
CA TYR A 114 -5.49 -4.16 14.91
C TYR A 114 -6.34 -5.00 13.95
N VAL A 115 -6.17 -6.31 13.97
CA VAL A 115 -7.02 -7.24 13.21
C VAL A 115 -8.10 -7.76 14.15
N PHE A 116 -9.32 -7.26 13.97
CA PHE A 116 -10.47 -7.64 14.79
C PHE A 116 -11.34 -8.65 14.05
N VAL A 117 -11.67 -9.76 14.72
CA VAL A 117 -12.38 -10.89 14.13
C VAL A 117 -13.59 -11.25 14.97
N VAL A 118 -14.71 -11.53 14.29
CA VAL A 118 -15.95 -12.05 14.88
C VAL A 118 -16.26 -13.40 14.24
N THR A 119 -16.39 -14.43 15.05
CA THR A 119 -16.54 -15.83 14.62
C THR A 119 -17.81 -16.43 15.19
N ASN A 120 -18.58 -17.10 14.34
CA ASN A 120 -19.63 -18.02 14.76
C ASN A 120 -18.95 -19.29 15.28
N VAL A 121 -18.88 -19.46 16.60
CA VAL A 121 -18.19 -20.61 17.21
C VAL A 121 -18.94 -21.92 17.02
N THR A 122 -20.23 -21.85 16.67
CA THR A 122 -21.08 -23.03 16.42
C THR A 122 -20.72 -23.70 15.10
N THR A 123 -20.39 -22.90 14.09
CA THR A 123 -20.08 -23.37 12.73
C THR A 123 -18.59 -23.27 12.37
N GLY A 124 -17.82 -22.48 13.11
CA GLY A 124 -16.43 -22.15 12.79
C GLY A 124 -16.29 -21.08 11.71
N THR A 125 -17.39 -20.45 11.29
CA THR A 125 -17.38 -19.44 10.23
C THR A 125 -16.97 -18.08 10.76
N VAL A 126 -16.00 -17.43 10.09
CA VAL A 126 -15.68 -16.02 10.32
C VAL A 126 -16.77 -15.17 9.70
N ILE A 127 -17.47 -14.38 10.53
CA ILE A 127 -18.59 -13.54 10.11
C ILE A 127 -18.10 -12.16 9.70
N PHE A 128 -17.14 -11.62 10.44
CA PHE A 128 -16.57 -10.31 10.18
C PHE A 128 -15.08 -10.32 10.52
N ILE A 129 -14.27 -9.76 9.62
CA ILE A 129 -12.86 -9.50 9.84
C ILE A 129 -12.55 -8.12 9.29
N HIS A 130 -11.85 -7.31 10.08
CA HIS A 130 -11.39 -6.01 9.63
C HIS A 130 -10.04 -5.65 10.24
N THR A 131 -9.27 -4.86 9.51
CA THR A 131 -8.00 -4.33 9.97
C THR A 131 -8.10 -2.83 10.16
N PHE A 132 -8.01 -2.39 11.41
CA PHE A 132 -7.85 -0.97 11.76
C PHE A 132 -6.36 -0.67 11.74
N ASN A 133 -5.91 0.18 10.83
CA ASN A 133 -4.52 0.61 10.78
C ASN A 133 -4.40 2.07 11.19
N ALA A 134 -3.20 2.45 11.61
CA ALA A 134 -2.77 3.84 11.58
C ALA A 134 -2.77 4.34 10.13
N ASP A 135 -3.96 4.59 9.60
CA ASP A 135 -4.14 5.15 8.28
C ASP A 135 -3.82 6.65 8.40
N ASN A 136 -2.61 7.03 8.01
CA ASN A 136 -2.19 8.43 7.91
C ASN A 136 -2.97 9.23 6.84
N GLU A 137 -4.07 8.70 6.29
CA GLU A 137 -4.84 9.30 5.18
C GLU A 137 -6.35 9.48 5.46
N ASN A 138 -6.89 8.98 6.58
CA ASN A 138 -8.32 9.11 6.92
C ASN A 138 -8.56 10.25 7.92
N GLY A 139 -8.31 11.50 7.48
CA GLY A 139 -8.54 12.68 8.32
C GLY A 139 -7.62 12.78 9.54
N GLY A 140 -7.30 13.99 9.96
CA GLY A 140 -6.50 14.18 11.17
C GLY A 140 -5.55 15.36 11.09
N THR A 141 -4.90 15.63 12.21
CA THR A 141 -3.88 16.69 12.34
C THR A 141 -2.49 16.07 12.36
N TYR A 142 -1.55 16.72 11.71
CA TYR A 142 -0.18 16.26 11.53
C TYR A 142 0.79 17.25 12.14
N THR A 143 1.76 16.70 12.86
CA THR A 143 2.95 17.39 13.34
C THR A 143 4.06 17.34 12.30
N THR A 144 5.14 18.09 12.56
CA THR A 144 6.30 18.14 11.65
C THR A 144 7.12 16.84 11.65
N SER A 145 6.92 15.97 12.65
CA SER A 145 7.59 14.67 12.78
C SER A 145 6.80 13.50 12.23
N ASP A 146 5.56 13.73 11.79
CA ASP A 146 4.73 12.66 11.22
C ASP A 146 5.07 12.49 9.74
N LEU A 147 5.26 11.23 9.34
CA LEU A 147 5.43 10.87 7.94
C LEU A 147 4.08 10.98 7.22
N LYS A 148 4.04 11.74 6.14
CA LYS A 148 2.81 11.99 5.39
C LYS A 148 3.05 12.29 3.93
N ILE A 149 1.98 12.21 3.16
CA ILE A 149 1.94 12.67 1.76
C ILE A 149 2.49 14.10 1.65
N GLY A 150 3.39 14.32 0.69
CA GLY A 150 4.07 15.59 0.49
C GLY A 150 5.47 15.69 1.07
N ASP A 151 5.84 14.82 2.01
CA ASP A 151 7.17 14.89 2.60
C ASP A 151 8.28 14.67 1.55
N TYR A 152 9.38 15.40 1.70
CA TYR A 152 10.53 15.32 0.79
C TYR A 152 11.39 14.11 1.14
N PHE A 153 11.64 13.23 0.18
CA PHE A 153 12.49 12.05 0.34
C PHE A 153 13.86 12.26 -0.31
N TYR A 154 14.93 11.93 0.40
CA TYR A 154 16.30 12.27 0.04
C TYR A 154 17.11 11.07 -0.45
N SER A 155 18.18 11.33 -1.21
CA SER A 155 19.10 10.31 -1.73
C SER A 155 19.87 9.53 -0.65
N ASP A 156 19.82 9.97 0.61
CA ASP A 156 20.40 9.28 1.76
C ASP A 156 19.38 8.41 2.53
N GLY A 157 18.16 8.25 1.98
CA GLY A 157 17.09 7.47 2.59
C GLY A 157 16.35 8.16 3.73
N THR A 158 16.69 9.41 4.05
CA THR A 158 15.95 10.21 5.04
C THR A 158 14.81 10.98 4.39
N TRP A 159 13.95 11.58 5.21
CA TRP A 159 12.88 12.46 4.75
C TRP A 159 12.75 13.73 5.63
N SER A 160 11.90 14.66 5.22
CA SER A 160 11.52 15.83 6.02
C SER A 160 10.12 16.33 5.69
N ASP A 161 9.53 17.04 6.64
CA ASP A 161 8.22 17.69 6.54
C ASP A 161 8.02 18.48 5.24
N GLY A 162 7.02 18.09 4.46
CA GLY A 162 6.51 18.79 3.28
C GLY A 162 5.48 19.86 3.62
N GLY A 163 5.00 19.90 4.87
CA GLY A 163 4.15 20.96 5.38
C GLY A 163 2.68 20.61 5.55
N LEU A 164 2.24 19.36 5.36
CA LEU A 164 0.85 18.98 5.65
C LEU A 164 0.59 19.15 7.15
N ARG A 165 -0.56 19.72 7.49
CA ARG A 165 -1.00 19.98 8.88
C ARG A 165 -2.33 19.35 9.20
N GLU A 166 -3.23 19.24 8.24
CA GLU A 166 -4.53 18.63 8.46
C GLU A 166 -5.09 18.06 7.17
N ILE A 167 -5.75 16.91 7.24
CA ILE A 167 -6.73 16.48 6.23
C ILE A 167 -8.10 16.60 6.88
N LYS A 168 -8.92 17.49 6.34
CA LYS A 168 -10.31 17.68 6.82
C LYS A 168 -11.17 16.50 6.38
N GLY A 169 -12.31 16.31 7.03
CA GLY A 169 -13.26 15.23 6.70
C GLY A 169 -13.81 15.28 5.26
N ASP A 170 -13.72 16.42 4.57
CA ASP A 170 -14.07 16.55 3.14
C ASP A 170 -12.90 16.25 2.19
N GLY A 171 -11.75 15.82 2.72
CA GLY A 171 -10.50 15.58 1.99
C GLY A 171 -9.66 16.82 1.73
N THR A 172 -10.08 18.00 2.18
CA THR A 172 -9.31 19.24 2.03
C THR A 172 -8.03 19.16 2.86
N MET A 173 -6.89 19.37 2.21
CA MET A 173 -5.58 19.41 2.87
C MET A 173 -5.23 20.83 3.31
N VAL A 174 -4.86 21.00 4.58
CA VAL A 174 -4.35 22.25 5.17
C VAL A 174 -2.83 22.15 5.28
N TRP A 175 -2.16 23.19 4.78
CA TRP A 175 -0.70 23.25 4.68
C TRP A 175 -0.12 24.31 5.62
N ALA A 176 1.15 24.13 5.93
CA ALA A 176 1.96 25.11 6.64
C ALA A 176 2.10 26.39 5.80
N GLU A 177 2.02 27.54 6.48
CA GLU A 177 2.27 28.85 5.90
C GLU A 177 3.39 29.53 6.68
N PRO A 178 4.53 29.89 6.05
CA PRO A 178 4.83 29.71 4.62
C PRO A 178 5.10 28.24 4.24
N ALA A 179 4.98 27.93 2.94
CA ALA A 179 5.33 26.62 2.39
C ALA A 179 6.77 26.22 2.77
N LEU A 180 6.93 24.97 3.21
CA LEU A 180 8.23 24.45 3.62
C LEU A 180 9.10 24.12 2.40
N GLN A 181 10.42 24.21 2.60
CA GLN A 181 11.42 23.92 1.58
C GLN A 181 12.21 22.67 1.96
N PRO A 182 12.76 21.94 0.97
CA PRO A 182 13.71 20.87 1.23
C PRO A 182 14.91 21.34 2.07
N LYS A 183 15.48 20.42 2.84
CA LYS A 183 16.69 20.68 3.65
C LYS A 183 17.86 21.05 2.76
N ILE A 184 18.49 22.18 3.07
CA ILE A 184 19.68 22.68 2.37
C ILE A 184 20.79 21.62 2.40
N GLY A 185 21.43 21.41 1.25
CA GLY A 185 22.57 20.49 1.11
C GLY A 185 22.18 19.02 0.94
N LYS A 186 20.88 18.68 0.96
CA LYS A 186 20.39 17.34 0.63
C LYS A 186 19.82 17.29 -0.78
N THR A 187 19.94 16.12 -1.43
CA THR A 187 19.35 15.87 -2.75
C THR A 187 18.00 15.21 -2.57
N VAL A 188 16.92 15.91 -2.93
CA VAL A 188 15.58 15.31 -2.99
C VAL A 188 15.52 14.43 -4.24
N ILE A 189 15.03 13.20 -4.08
CA ILE A 189 14.88 12.24 -5.18
C ILE A 189 13.42 11.88 -5.46
N GLY A 190 12.52 12.23 -4.55
CA GLY A 190 11.09 12.00 -4.71
C GLY A 190 10.25 12.64 -3.62
N ILE A 191 8.94 12.53 -3.80
CA ILE A 191 7.92 12.99 -2.85
C ILE A 191 7.20 11.77 -2.29
N VAL A 192 7.01 11.72 -0.98
CA VAL A 192 6.16 10.72 -0.32
C VAL A 192 4.73 10.91 -0.82
N PHE A 193 4.12 9.87 -1.39
CA PHE A 193 2.73 9.94 -1.89
C PHE A 193 1.75 9.11 -1.06
N TYR A 194 2.25 8.28 -0.15
CA TYR A 194 1.48 7.51 0.80
C TYR A 194 2.39 7.13 1.98
N ALA A 195 1.87 7.26 3.20
CA ALA A 195 2.59 6.93 4.43
C ALA A 195 1.99 5.65 5.05
N GLY A 196 2.86 4.75 5.50
CA GLY A 196 2.50 3.40 5.96
C GLY A 196 2.52 2.36 4.83
N HIS A 197 2.40 1.10 5.22
CA HIS A 197 2.21 -0.01 4.28
C HIS A 197 0.74 -0.08 3.88
N HIS A 198 0.45 0.03 2.58
CA HIS A 198 -0.93 0.06 2.11
C HIS A 198 -1.60 -1.32 2.33
N PRO A 199 -2.84 -1.42 2.86
CA PRO A 199 -3.48 -2.71 3.16
C PRO A 199 -3.64 -3.64 1.94
N ASP A 200 -3.79 -3.05 0.76
CA ASP A 200 -3.88 -3.77 -0.52
C ASP A 200 -2.53 -4.00 -1.22
N ASP A 201 -1.41 -3.66 -0.58
CA ASP A 201 -0.09 -4.13 -0.98
C ASP A 201 0.15 -5.50 -0.35
N LYS A 202 0.38 -6.51 -1.18
CA LYS A 202 0.68 -7.90 -0.75
C LYS A 202 2.16 -8.23 -0.90
N SER A 203 2.98 -7.21 -1.12
CA SER A 203 4.43 -7.35 -1.26
C SER A 203 5.09 -7.71 0.07
N ASP A 204 6.09 -8.59 0.01
CA ASP A 204 7.04 -8.82 1.10
C ASP A 204 8.36 -8.13 0.75
N TYR A 205 8.71 -7.10 1.52
CA TYR A 205 9.91 -6.29 1.31
C TYR A 205 11.17 -6.84 2.03
N SER A 206 11.10 -8.00 2.68
CA SER A 206 12.19 -8.55 3.51
C SER A 206 13.48 -8.84 2.75
N LYS A 207 13.37 -9.12 1.46
CA LYS A 207 14.50 -9.36 0.54
C LYS A 207 15.01 -8.09 -0.15
N SER A 208 14.37 -6.96 0.11
CA SER A 208 14.78 -5.66 -0.40
C SER A 208 15.73 -4.95 0.58
N GLY A 209 16.14 -3.73 0.25
CA GLY A 209 16.92 -2.88 1.16
C GLY A 209 16.20 -2.52 2.46
N ILE A 210 14.87 -2.60 2.49
CA ILE A 210 14.06 -2.35 3.69
C ILE A 210 14.33 -3.41 4.77
N GLY A 211 14.55 -4.66 4.36
CA GLY A 211 14.85 -5.77 5.28
C GLY A 211 13.70 -6.17 6.22
N GLN A 212 12.48 -5.70 5.96
CA GLN A 212 11.27 -6.00 6.73
C GLN A 212 10.12 -6.36 5.79
N ALA A 213 9.13 -7.11 6.27
CA ALA A 213 7.99 -7.51 5.44
C ALA A 213 7.17 -6.31 4.95
N GLN A 214 6.94 -5.33 5.83
CA GLN A 214 6.17 -4.11 5.56
C GLN A 214 7.10 -2.92 5.30
N CYS A 215 6.60 -1.95 4.53
CA CYS A 215 7.27 -0.67 4.28
C CYS A 215 6.68 0.45 5.13
N HIS A 216 7.42 1.52 5.33
CA HIS A 216 7.00 2.72 6.06
C HIS A 216 6.28 3.74 5.17
N GLY A 217 6.37 3.62 3.86
CA GLY A 217 5.66 4.47 2.92
C GLY A 217 6.16 4.31 1.50
N TYR A 218 5.60 5.12 0.61
CA TYR A 218 5.89 5.07 -0.82
C TYR A 218 6.26 6.45 -1.36
N VAL A 219 7.23 6.48 -2.26
CA VAL A 219 7.81 7.69 -2.84
C VAL A 219 7.70 7.64 -4.36
N VAL A 220 7.30 8.74 -4.98
CA VAL A 220 7.25 8.90 -6.44
C VAL A 220 8.43 9.75 -6.92
N THR A 221 9.01 9.39 -8.08
CA THR A 221 10.12 10.15 -8.68
C THR A 221 9.73 11.60 -8.99
N LEU A 222 10.73 12.49 -9.01
CA LEU A 222 10.59 13.90 -9.43
C LEU A 222 10.51 14.08 -10.95
N THR A 223 10.99 13.09 -11.72
CA THR A 223 10.98 13.13 -13.20
C THR A 223 10.26 11.92 -13.77
N ASN A 224 9.86 12.00 -15.04
CA ASN A 224 9.64 10.78 -15.83
C ASN A 224 10.97 10.03 -16.01
N VAL A 225 10.92 8.71 -16.15
CA VAL A 225 12.14 7.90 -16.39
C VAL A 225 12.64 8.01 -17.85
N ASN A 226 11.78 8.48 -18.76
CA ASN A 226 12.11 8.74 -20.16
C ASN A 226 12.50 10.20 -20.41
N ASN A 227 13.35 10.42 -21.43
CA ASN A 227 13.88 11.75 -21.72
C ASN A 227 12.88 12.69 -22.42
N ASN A 228 12.00 12.15 -23.28
CA ASN A 228 11.01 12.92 -24.06
C ASN A 228 9.96 11.99 -24.72
N TYR A 229 9.09 12.58 -25.54
CA TYR A 229 8.03 11.89 -26.29
C TYR A 229 8.51 10.73 -27.17
N TYR A 230 9.68 10.85 -27.80
CA TYR A 230 10.26 9.81 -28.66
C TYR A 230 10.94 8.69 -27.87
N ASP A 231 11.14 8.89 -26.57
CA ASP A 231 11.77 7.93 -25.65
C ASP A 231 10.76 7.20 -24.76
N ARG A 232 9.48 7.23 -25.12
CA ARG A 232 8.44 6.48 -24.40
C ARG A 232 8.66 4.97 -24.46
N HIS A 233 8.19 4.30 -23.42
CA HIS A 233 8.38 2.88 -23.19
C HIS A 233 7.13 2.09 -23.60
N SER A 234 7.36 0.84 -23.98
CA SER A 234 6.33 -0.19 -24.06
C SER A 234 6.35 -1.02 -22.77
N TRP A 235 5.25 -1.67 -22.46
CA TRP A 235 5.19 -2.58 -21.31
C TRP A 235 6.01 -3.85 -21.58
N GLY A 236 5.85 -4.42 -22.77
CA GLY A 236 6.60 -5.56 -23.30
C GLY A 236 7.32 -5.20 -24.60
N TRP A 237 8.36 -5.94 -24.94
CA TRP A 237 9.12 -5.72 -26.16
C TRP A 237 8.35 -6.18 -27.42
N ARG A 238 8.47 -5.46 -28.53
CA ARG A 238 7.65 -5.64 -29.75
C ARG A 238 7.65 -7.05 -30.35
N LEU A 239 8.67 -7.86 -30.09
CA LEU A 239 8.74 -9.25 -30.55
C LEU A 239 8.45 -10.29 -29.46
N LYS A 240 8.18 -9.83 -28.23
CA LYS A 240 8.04 -10.63 -27.00
C LYS A 240 7.08 -9.95 -26.00
N TYR A 241 5.83 -9.68 -26.42
CA TYR A 241 4.86 -8.85 -25.67
C TYR A 241 3.60 -9.60 -25.21
N ASN A 242 3.43 -10.86 -25.59
CA ASN A 242 2.29 -11.68 -25.20
C ASN A 242 2.50 -12.62 -23.98
N PRO A 243 3.61 -12.61 -23.21
CA PRO A 243 3.69 -13.50 -22.06
C PRO A 243 2.76 -13.00 -20.93
N VAL A 244 2.17 -13.95 -20.21
CA VAL A 244 1.57 -13.72 -18.90
C VAL A 244 2.68 -13.94 -17.87
N VAL A 245 3.09 -12.88 -17.19
CA VAL A 245 4.21 -12.95 -16.21
C VAL A 245 3.72 -13.25 -14.81
N GLY A 246 2.41 -13.20 -14.58
CA GLY A 246 1.79 -13.45 -13.28
C GLY A 246 1.79 -12.21 -12.39
N ALA A 247 1.94 -11.03 -12.98
CA ALA A 247 1.65 -9.78 -12.28
C ALA A 247 0.14 -9.69 -12.05
N SER A 248 -0.27 -8.94 -11.03
CA SER A 248 -1.67 -8.80 -10.68
C SER A 248 -2.48 -8.21 -11.83
N THR A 249 -3.73 -8.68 -11.94
CA THR A 249 -4.75 -8.12 -12.83
C THR A 249 -5.76 -7.22 -12.09
N SER A 250 -5.59 -7.05 -10.77
CA SER A 250 -6.46 -6.18 -9.97
C SER A 250 -6.23 -4.72 -10.31
N LYS A 251 -7.33 -3.96 -10.40
CA LYS A 251 -7.30 -2.53 -10.73
C LYS A 251 -7.10 -1.63 -9.52
N THR A 252 -7.24 -2.18 -8.32
CA THR A 252 -7.30 -1.42 -7.08
C THR A 252 -6.19 -1.78 -6.10
N ASP A 253 -5.45 -2.87 -6.35
CA ASP A 253 -4.36 -3.26 -5.46
C ASP A 253 -3.16 -2.31 -5.56
N TRP A 254 -2.26 -2.46 -4.58
CA TRP A 254 -1.03 -1.66 -4.48
C TRP A 254 0.21 -2.50 -4.78
N ASN A 255 0.05 -3.55 -5.58
CA ASN A 255 1.04 -4.61 -5.81
C ASN A 255 2.17 -4.23 -6.78
N GLY A 256 2.62 -2.98 -6.84
CA GLY A 256 3.63 -2.57 -7.80
C GLY A 256 4.96 -3.30 -7.61
N TYR A 257 5.41 -3.47 -6.36
CA TYR A 257 6.63 -4.21 -6.06
C TYR A 257 6.45 -5.72 -6.26
N TYR A 258 5.34 -6.30 -5.80
CA TYR A 258 4.95 -7.68 -6.10
C TYR A 258 4.99 -7.97 -7.62
N ASN A 259 4.42 -7.10 -8.46
CA ASN A 259 4.44 -7.24 -9.91
C ASN A 259 5.87 -7.21 -10.47
N TYR A 260 6.71 -6.32 -9.94
CA TYR A 260 8.14 -6.28 -10.29
C TYR A 260 8.84 -7.61 -9.96
N ILE A 261 8.58 -8.20 -8.80
CA ILE A 261 9.11 -9.53 -8.44
C ILE A 261 8.60 -10.61 -9.40
N LYS A 262 7.33 -10.59 -9.81
CA LYS A 262 6.77 -11.55 -10.78
C LYS A 262 7.42 -11.45 -12.15
N ILE A 263 7.69 -10.24 -12.64
CA ILE A 263 8.45 -10.03 -13.88
C ILE A 263 9.86 -10.63 -13.76
N ARG A 264 10.54 -10.42 -12.63
CA ARG A 264 11.88 -10.99 -12.38
C ARG A 264 11.87 -12.51 -12.30
N GLU A 265 10.91 -13.09 -11.58
CA GLU A 265 10.71 -14.54 -11.50
C GLU A 265 10.47 -15.13 -12.89
N PHE A 266 9.66 -14.47 -13.71
CA PHE A 266 9.43 -14.87 -15.09
C PHE A 266 10.72 -14.83 -15.92
N VAL A 267 11.49 -13.74 -15.84
CA VAL A 267 12.78 -13.61 -16.55
C VAL A 267 13.74 -14.73 -16.13
N ASN A 268 13.95 -14.91 -14.82
CA ASN A 268 14.89 -15.89 -14.27
C ASN A 268 14.49 -17.34 -14.63
N LYS A 269 13.19 -17.65 -14.61
CA LYS A 269 12.69 -18.98 -14.98
C LYS A 269 12.93 -19.32 -16.45
N ASN A 270 13.02 -18.32 -17.31
CA ASN A 270 13.15 -18.49 -18.76
C ASN A 270 14.53 -18.05 -19.30
N GLU A 271 15.51 -17.86 -18.43
CA GLU A 271 16.89 -17.60 -18.79
C GLU A 271 17.50 -18.85 -19.47
N GLY A 272 18.22 -18.66 -20.59
CA GLY A 272 18.95 -19.75 -21.29
C GLY A 272 18.11 -20.78 -22.07
N LEU A 273 16.79 -20.59 -22.24
CA LEU A 273 15.96 -21.49 -23.04
C LEU A 273 16.15 -21.29 -24.56
N GLU A 274 16.18 -22.40 -25.32
CA GLU A 274 16.47 -22.42 -26.78
C GLU A 274 15.50 -21.58 -27.64
N ASN A 275 14.32 -21.23 -27.13
CA ASN A 275 13.32 -20.38 -27.82
C ASN A 275 13.43 -18.88 -27.49
N GLY A 276 14.60 -18.47 -27.03
CA GLY A 276 15.02 -17.08 -26.91
C GLY A 276 15.08 -16.64 -25.45
N GLU A 277 16.29 -16.30 -25.01
CA GLU A 277 16.59 -15.76 -23.69
C GLU A 277 15.66 -14.59 -23.33
N TRP A 278 15.05 -14.68 -22.15
CA TRP A 278 14.34 -13.56 -21.54
C TRP A 278 15.29 -12.73 -20.68
N GLY A 279 15.00 -11.45 -20.59
CA GLY A 279 15.80 -10.46 -19.87
C GLY A 279 14.90 -9.28 -19.51
N MET A 280 15.27 -8.52 -18.49
CA MET A 280 14.47 -7.36 -18.07
C MET A 280 14.28 -6.33 -19.18
N ASN A 281 15.23 -6.20 -20.11
CA ASN A 281 15.09 -5.37 -21.30
C ASN A 281 13.89 -5.74 -22.21
N HIS A 282 13.32 -6.94 -22.06
CA HIS A 282 12.06 -7.31 -22.73
C HIS A 282 10.80 -6.75 -22.05
N PHE A 283 10.95 -6.07 -20.91
CA PHE A 283 9.92 -5.33 -20.18
C PHE A 283 10.35 -3.86 -20.03
N PRO A 284 10.38 -3.06 -21.11
CA PRO A 284 11.10 -1.79 -21.13
C PRO A 284 10.63 -0.78 -20.07
N ALA A 285 9.33 -0.73 -19.77
CA ALA A 285 8.79 0.15 -18.73
C ALA A 285 9.30 -0.25 -17.33
N ALA A 286 9.22 -1.53 -16.97
CA ALA A 286 9.69 -2.02 -15.68
C ALA A 286 11.21 -1.89 -15.53
N PHE A 287 11.96 -2.22 -16.58
CA PHE A 287 13.42 -2.10 -16.60
C PHE A 287 13.90 -0.65 -16.50
N ALA A 288 13.19 0.29 -17.12
CA ALA A 288 13.50 1.71 -16.99
C ALA A 288 13.29 2.23 -15.56
N CYS A 289 12.28 1.74 -14.83
CA CYS A 289 12.15 2.01 -13.40
C CYS A 289 13.29 1.38 -12.61
N GLU A 290 13.52 0.07 -12.78
CA GLU A 290 14.55 -0.68 -12.05
C GLU A 290 15.93 -0.03 -12.14
N THR A 291 16.28 0.45 -13.34
CA THR A 291 17.58 1.06 -13.60
C THR A 291 17.59 2.57 -13.42
N TYR A 292 16.50 3.21 -13.00
CA TYR A 292 16.44 4.66 -12.85
C TYR A 292 17.52 5.15 -11.85
N GLY A 293 18.34 6.10 -12.32
CA GLY A 293 19.53 6.57 -11.60
C GLY A 293 20.81 5.75 -11.86
N ASN A 294 20.71 4.52 -12.33
CA ASN A 294 21.83 3.63 -12.65
C ASN A 294 21.83 3.18 -14.12
N ARG A 295 21.04 3.84 -14.98
CA ARG A 295 20.75 3.40 -16.34
C ARG A 295 21.93 3.67 -17.29
N THR A 296 22.37 2.62 -17.97
CA THR A 296 23.51 2.66 -18.92
C THR A 296 23.12 2.29 -20.36
N VAL A 297 21.83 2.03 -20.60
CA VAL A 297 21.31 1.58 -21.90
C VAL A 297 20.03 2.31 -22.30
N ASP A 298 19.80 2.44 -23.60
CA ASP A 298 18.55 2.98 -24.15
C ASP A 298 17.40 1.95 -24.10
N LYS A 299 16.22 2.35 -24.60
CA LYS A 299 15.04 1.47 -24.62
C LYS A 299 15.18 0.23 -25.52
N PHE A 300 16.26 0.16 -26.30
CA PHE A 300 16.64 -0.97 -27.15
C PHE A 300 17.79 -1.79 -26.56
N ALA A 301 18.14 -1.55 -25.29
CA ALA A 301 19.27 -2.16 -24.58
C ALA A 301 20.65 -1.86 -25.22
N ARG A 302 20.78 -0.75 -25.94
CA ARG A 302 22.07 -0.31 -26.50
C ARG A 302 22.78 0.63 -25.52
N PRO A 303 24.10 0.49 -25.29
CA PRO A 303 24.84 1.38 -24.39
C PRO A 303 24.67 2.86 -24.75
N THR A 304 24.42 3.70 -23.75
CA THR A 304 24.29 5.16 -23.91
C THR A 304 24.63 5.90 -22.61
N GLY A 305 25.05 7.16 -22.72
CA GLY A 305 25.19 8.12 -21.61
C GLY A 305 24.01 9.09 -21.47
N ASP A 306 22.96 8.95 -22.29
CA ASP A 306 21.84 9.91 -22.35
C ASP A 306 21.02 10.01 -21.04
N TYR A 307 21.25 9.10 -20.10
CA TYR A 307 20.60 9.05 -18.78
C TYR A 307 21.56 9.37 -17.63
N ASP A 308 22.80 9.79 -17.90
CA ASP A 308 23.78 10.16 -16.87
C ASP A 308 23.26 11.24 -15.91
N TRP A 309 22.33 12.07 -16.39
CA TRP A 309 21.66 13.08 -15.57
C TRP A 309 20.88 12.48 -14.40
N GLN A 310 20.44 11.22 -14.50
CA GLN A 310 19.67 10.50 -13.47
C GLN A 310 20.54 10.05 -12.29
N LYS A 311 21.88 9.98 -12.42
CA LYS A 311 22.78 9.45 -11.38
C LYS A 311 22.49 9.94 -9.94
N PRO A 312 22.19 11.23 -9.70
CA PRO A 312 21.85 11.72 -8.37
C PRO A 312 20.50 11.22 -7.80
N LEU A 313 19.67 10.57 -8.62
CA LEU A 313 18.31 10.12 -8.33
C LEU A 313 18.21 8.60 -8.13
N ALA A 314 19.35 7.91 -8.02
CA ALA A 314 19.38 6.50 -7.66
C ALA A 314 18.65 6.26 -6.33
N ALA A 315 17.91 5.17 -6.25
CA ALA A 315 17.25 4.78 -5.01
C ALA A 315 18.30 4.45 -3.93
N PRO A 316 18.10 4.87 -2.67
CA PRO A 316 18.99 4.51 -1.58
C PRO A 316 18.97 2.99 -1.31
N ASP A 317 20.10 2.43 -0.87
CA ASP A 317 20.26 0.98 -0.66
C ASP A 317 19.33 0.40 0.43
N ASN A 318 18.79 1.23 1.31
CA ASN A 318 17.86 0.83 2.38
C ASN A 318 16.38 0.89 1.95
N THR A 319 16.10 0.90 0.65
CA THR A 319 14.73 0.96 0.08
C THR A 319 14.43 -0.28 -0.76
N SER A 320 13.23 -0.35 -1.34
CA SER A 320 12.87 -1.38 -2.31
C SER A 320 13.65 -1.30 -3.63
N GLY A 321 14.32 -0.17 -3.88
CA GLY A 321 14.67 0.26 -5.23
C GLY A 321 13.45 0.78 -6.00
N TRP A 322 13.69 1.37 -7.16
CA TRP A 322 12.63 1.89 -8.04
C TRP A 322 11.91 0.77 -8.78
N PHE A 323 10.58 0.82 -8.81
CA PHE A 323 9.71 -0.11 -9.55
C PHE A 323 8.58 0.62 -10.28
N LEU A 324 7.92 -0.09 -11.21
CA LEU A 324 6.78 0.40 -11.95
C LEU A 324 5.51 0.26 -11.07
N PRO A 325 4.78 1.35 -10.76
CA PRO A 325 3.62 1.30 -9.89
C PRO A 325 2.52 0.39 -10.45
N SER A 326 1.77 -0.26 -9.56
CA SER A 326 0.49 -0.91 -9.89
C SER A 326 -0.53 0.12 -10.37
N LEU A 327 -1.65 -0.35 -10.94
CA LEU A 327 -2.73 0.52 -11.36
C LEU A 327 -3.32 1.30 -10.17
N GLY A 328 -3.50 0.67 -9.00
CA GLY A 328 -4.00 1.36 -7.80
C GLY A 328 -3.08 2.48 -7.34
N GLN A 329 -1.77 2.21 -7.25
CA GLN A 329 -0.77 3.24 -6.95
C GLN A 329 -0.78 4.38 -7.98
N LEU A 330 -0.87 4.06 -9.27
CA LEU A 330 -0.85 5.07 -10.33
C LEU A 330 -2.13 5.94 -10.34
N LEU A 331 -3.29 5.36 -10.06
CA LEU A 331 -4.55 6.09 -9.90
C LEU A 331 -4.52 6.97 -8.64
N HIS A 332 -3.88 6.53 -7.56
CA HIS A 332 -3.68 7.36 -6.37
C HIS A 332 -2.79 8.58 -6.66
N LEU A 333 -1.69 8.38 -7.39
CA LEU A 333 -0.86 9.49 -7.87
C LEU A 333 -1.67 10.47 -8.73
N GLN A 334 -2.58 9.95 -9.57
CA GLN A 334 -3.43 10.78 -10.42
C GLN A 334 -4.45 11.58 -9.60
N LYS A 335 -5.12 10.95 -8.64
CA LYS A 335 -6.08 11.61 -7.73
C LYS A 335 -5.41 12.76 -6.95
N ASN A 336 -4.15 12.57 -6.56
CA ASN A 336 -3.36 13.55 -5.81
C ASN A 336 -2.44 14.40 -6.72
N ARG A 337 -2.65 14.39 -8.04
CA ARG A 337 -1.74 14.99 -9.03
C ARG A 337 -1.45 16.45 -8.75
N SER A 338 -2.47 17.31 -8.68
CA SER A 338 -2.28 18.77 -8.55
C SER A 338 -1.44 19.12 -7.32
N PHE A 339 -1.65 18.36 -6.24
CA PHE A 339 -0.89 18.47 -5.01
C PHE A 339 0.58 18.03 -5.19
N LEU A 340 0.81 16.83 -5.73
CA LEU A 340 2.17 16.32 -5.94
C LEU A 340 2.96 17.20 -6.91
N GLU A 341 2.29 17.76 -7.93
CA GLU A 341 2.90 18.71 -8.88
C GLU A 341 3.41 19.96 -8.17
N SER A 342 2.67 20.53 -7.21
CA SER A 342 3.12 21.72 -6.49
C SER A 342 4.38 21.44 -5.66
N HIS A 343 4.47 20.27 -5.04
CA HIS A 343 5.64 19.86 -4.27
C HIS A 343 6.85 19.60 -5.16
N ILE A 344 6.64 18.97 -6.31
CA ILE A 344 7.68 18.78 -7.33
C ILE A 344 8.19 20.15 -7.85
N GLU A 345 7.29 21.13 -8.03
CA GLU A 345 7.67 22.49 -8.42
C GLU A 345 8.51 23.20 -7.35
N VAL A 346 8.16 23.06 -6.06
CA VAL A 346 9.00 23.56 -4.95
C VAL A 346 10.39 22.92 -4.98
N VAL A 347 10.47 21.60 -5.21
CA VAL A 347 11.77 20.92 -5.31
C VAL A 347 12.57 21.43 -6.50
N ARG A 348 11.95 21.61 -7.68
CA ARG A 348 12.62 22.16 -8.86
C ARG A 348 13.21 23.53 -8.58
N ASP A 349 12.44 24.41 -7.97
CA ASP A 349 12.83 25.80 -7.75
C ASP A 349 13.95 25.91 -6.69
N ASN A 350 14.03 24.95 -5.77
CA ASN A 350 15.09 24.83 -4.76
C ASN A 350 16.27 23.93 -5.18
N THR A 351 16.21 23.28 -6.35
CA THR A 351 17.32 22.50 -6.89
C THR A 351 18.38 23.47 -7.47
N PRO A 352 19.68 23.33 -7.17
CA PRO A 352 20.71 24.22 -7.72
C PRO A 352 20.79 24.17 -9.26
N ASP A 353 21.02 25.30 -9.93
CA ASP A 353 21.06 25.40 -11.40
C ASP A 353 22.11 24.51 -12.07
N GLY A 354 23.20 24.18 -11.36
CA GLY A 354 24.23 23.26 -11.85
C GLY A 354 23.86 21.77 -11.76
N SER A 355 22.71 21.42 -11.19
CA SER A 355 22.30 20.03 -11.02
C SER A 355 21.88 19.41 -12.35
N SER A 356 22.49 18.28 -12.71
CA SER A 356 22.27 17.60 -14.00
C SER A 356 20.80 17.27 -14.29
N TYR A 357 20.03 16.98 -13.24
CA TYR A 357 18.64 16.56 -13.33
C TYR A 357 17.62 17.71 -13.25
N LYS A 358 18.02 18.95 -12.90
CA LYS A 358 17.07 20.05 -12.61
C LYS A 358 16.09 20.30 -13.78
N LYS A 359 16.60 20.34 -15.01
CA LYS A 359 15.79 20.56 -16.22
C LYS A 359 14.79 19.43 -16.53
N TYR A 360 14.98 18.26 -15.93
CA TYR A 360 14.11 17.09 -16.08
C TYR A 360 13.07 16.98 -14.98
N ILE A 361 13.20 17.75 -13.89
CA ILE A 361 12.17 17.86 -12.86
C ILE A 361 10.94 18.48 -13.51
N ASN A 362 9.95 17.64 -13.74
CA ASN A 362 8.71 18.01 -14.40
C ASN A 362 7.53 17.54 -13.56
N ALA A 363 6.47 18.34 -13.56
CA ALA A 363 5.15 17.88 -13.17
C ALA A 363 4.72 16.67 -14.04
N PHE A 364 3.57 16.08 -13.76
CA PHE A 364 3.01 15.05 -14.66
C PHE A 364 2.61 15.62 -16.04
N LYS A 365 2.81 16.92 -16.26
CA LYS A 365 2.62 17.68 -17.50
C LYS A 365 3.67 17.32 -18.57
N VAL A 366 3.18 16.90 -19.72
CA VAL A 366 3.95 16.80 -20.98
C VAL A 366 3.22 17.66 -22.02
N PRO A 367 3.93 18.38 -22.90
CA PRO A 367 3.33 19.26 -23.89
C PRO A 367 2.33 18.64 -24.88
N ASP A 368 2.30 17.30 -25.05
CA ASP A 368 1.52 16.64 -26.11
C ASP A 368 0.37 15.78 -25.54
N ASN A 369 -0.75 16.43 -25.21
CA ASN A 369 -2.19 16.04 -25.11
C ASN A 369 -2.67 14.59 -24.90
N ALA A 370 -1.84 13.60 -24.59
CA ALA A 370 -2.28 12.29 -24.13
C ALA A 370 -1.21 11.66 -23.21
N LEU A 371 -1.34 11.98 -21.92
CA LEU A 371 -0.47 11.50 -20.84
C LEU A 371 -0.80 10.06 -20.49
N PHE A 372 -0.39 9.13 -21.34
CA PHE A 372 -0.47 7.71 -21.03
C PHE A 372 0.66 7.33 -20.08
N TYR A 373 0.36 6.83 -18.88
CA TYR A 373 1.35 6.26 -17.96
C TYR A 373 1.11 4.77 -17.80
N TRP A 374 2.16 3.98 -18.01
CA TRP A 374 2.09 2.54 -17.78
C TRP A 374 2.00 2.22 -16.29
N SER A 375 1.16 1.25 -15.96
CA SER A 375 1.22 0.53 -14.69
C SER A 375 1.91 -0.84 -14.88
N SER A 376 2.29 -1.50 -13.79
CA SER A 376 2.78 -2.87 -13.79
C SER A 376 1.68 -3.93 -13.83
N THR A 377 0.40 -3.52 -13.72
CA THR A 377 -0.76 -4.42 -13.70
C THR A 377 -1.05 -4.99 -15.09
N GLU A 378 -1.13 -6.32 -15.18
CA GLU A 378 -1.56 -7.00 -16.42
C GLU A 378 -3.06 -6.82 -16.64
N ALA A 379 -3.50 -6.83 -17.90
CA ALA A 379 -4.93 -6.85 -18.17
C ALA A 379 -5.51 -8.23 -17.84
N GLU A 380 -6.79 -8.27 -17.46
CA GLU A 380 -7.54 -9.52 -17.28
C GLU A 380 -7.54 -10.34 -18.58
N ASP A 381 -7.66 -11.67 -18.46
CA ASP A 381 -7.64 -12.62 -19.59
C ASP A 381 -8.66 -12.29 -20.70
N SER A 382 -9.77 -11.66 -20.34
CA SER A 382 -10.83 -11.24 -21.27
C SER A 382 -10.35 -10.25 -22.34
N TYR A 383 -9.26 -9.51 -22.09
CA TYR A 383 -8.65 -8.59 -23.06
C TYR A 383 -7.54 -9.25 -23.89
N GLY A 384 -7.08 -10.44 -23.50
CA GLY A 384 -5.96 -11.16 -24.09
C GLY A 384 -4.63 -10.86 -23.38
N PRO A 385 -3.70 -11.84 -23.38
CA PRO A 385 -2.47 -11.82 -22.57
C PRO A 385 -1.45 -10.76 -23.02
N ASP A 386 -1.69 -10.14 -24.18
CA ASP A 386 -0.86 -9.09 -24.76
C ASP A 386 -1.27 -7.68 -24.34
N ASN A 387 -2.14 -7.53 -23.33
CA ASN A 387 -2.55 -6.24 -22.79
C ASN A 387 -2.08 -6.02 -21.34
N ALA A 388 -1.79 -4.77 -21.01
CA ALA A 388 -1.54 -4.29 -19.65
C ALA A 388 -2.29 -2.98 -19.41
N TRP A 389 -2.45 -2.59 -18.15
CA TRP A 389 -3.16 -1.37 -17.79
C TRP A 389 -2.30 -0.13 -17.96
N ILE A 390 -2.89 0.88 -18.60
CA ILE A 390 -2.33 2.21 -18.79
C ILE A 390 -3.34 3.24 -18.29
N VAL A 391 -2.86 4.35 -17.71
CA VAL A 391 -3.72 5.45 -17.23
C VAL A 391 -3.55 6.66 -18.14
N VAL A 392 -4.67 7.23 -18.59
CA VAL A 392 -4.70 8.59 -19.12
C VAL A 392 -4.68 9.54 -17.92
N PHE A 393 -3.50 10.04 -17.58
CA PHE A 393 -3.25 10.72 -16.32
C PHE A 393 -3.97 12.06 -16.18
N ASP A 394 -4.41 12.64 -17.28
CA ASP A 394 -5.20 13.88 -17.25
C ASP A 394 -6.64 13.64 -16.78
N SER A 395 -7.25 12.55 -17.23
CA SER A 395 -8.64 12.19 -16.90
C SER A 395 -8.76 11.14 -15.79
N GLY A 396 -7.65 10.50 -15.38
CA GLY A 396 -7.67 9.38 -14.43
C GLY A 396 -8.27 8.09 -14.98
N ILE A 397 -8.50 8.02 -16.29
CA ILE A 397 -9.14 6.86 -16.92
C ILE A 397 -8.07 5.79 -17.18
N GLY A 398 -8.20 4.65 -16.50
CA GLY A 398 -7.45 3.44 -16.80
C GLY A 398 -8.06 2.65 -17.96
N GLY A 399 -7.23 2.11 -18.84
CA GLY A 399 -7.66 1.22 -19.92
C GLY A 399 -6.64 0.13 -20.24
N PRO A 400 -7.06 -1.04 -20.74
CA PRO A 400 -6.13 -2.04 -21.26
C PRO A 400 -5.52 -1.55 -22.57
N MET A 401 -4.23 -1.82 -22.76
CA MET A 401 -3.48 -1.41 -23.95
C MET A 401 -2.46 -2.48 -24.33
N LYS A 402 -2.22 -2.66 -25.63
CA LYS A 402 -1.25 -3.64 -26.13
C LYS A 402 0.15 -3.35 -25.58
N LYS A 403 0.77 -4.38 -25.02
CA LYS A 403 2.04 -4.33 -24.29
C LYS A 403 3.18 -3.83 -25.17
N ASP A 404 3.18 -4.05 -26.48
CA ASP A 404 4.23 -3.64 -27.42
C ASP A 404 4.21 -2.16 -27.83
N LEU A 405 3.16 -1.41 -27.46
CA LEU A 405 3.03 -0.02 -27.85
C LEU A 405 3.95 0.89 -27.03
N ALA A 406 4.94 1.50 -27.68
CA ALA A 406 5.86 2.47 -27.09
C ALA A 406 5.21 3.86 -26.93
N ILE A 407 4.08 3.91 -26.24
CA ILE A 407 3.24 5.12 -26.09
C ILE A 407 3.17 5.66 -24.66
N GLY A 408 3.66 4.90 -23.68
CA GLY A 408 3.53 5.25 -22.27
C GLY A 408 4.75 5.99 -21.73
N TYR A 409 4.48 7.08 -21.02
CA TYR A 409 5.37 7.61 -19.99
C TYR A 409 5.42 6.63 -18.81
N VAL A 410 6.47 6.79 -18.01
CA VAL A 410 6.67 5.96 -16.83
C VAL A 410 7.16 6.85 -15.69
N ARG A 411 6.47 6.73 -14.55
CA ARG A 411 6.86 7.29 -13.26
C ARG A 411 7.22 6.13 -12.36
N ALA A 412 8.46 6.10 -11.89
CA ALA A 412 8.86 5.08 -10.95
C ALA A 412 8.37 5.45 -9.55
N VAL A 413 8.14 4.43 -8.75
CA VAL A 413 7.89 4.56 -7.31
C VAL A 413 8.85 3.64 -6.55
N LEU A 414 9.12 3.95 -5.29
CA LEU A 414 9.82 3.07 -4.37
C LEU A 414 9.04 2.98 -3.06
N ALA A 415 9.32 1.93 -2.30
CA ALA A 415 8.93 1.77 -0.90
C ALA A 415 10.19 1.89 -0.02
N PHE A 416 10.06 2.37 1.21
CA PHE A 416 11.18 2.59 2.14
C PHE A 416 10.82 2.24 3.59
#